data_AF-A0A8J3C5P0-F1
#
_entry.id   AF-A0A8J3C5P0-F1
#
_cell.length_a   1.000
_cell.length_b   1.000
_cell.length_c   1.000
_cell.angle_alpha   90.00
_cell.angle_beta   90.00
_cell.angle_gamma   90.00
#
_symmetry.space_group_name_H-M   'P 1'
#
loop_
_entity.id
_entity.type
_entity.pdbx_description
1 polymer ?
#
loop_
_entity_poly.entity_id
_entity_poly.type
_entity_poly.pdbx_seq_one_letter_code
_entity_poly.pdbx_strand_id
1 'polypeptide(L)'
;MSASGSDALAPRSCRAPDVAALIGLLALLEGELMAGGVPEHLSRRIRDRLERVGLLGAAGTERDLRQSISDLNHRLRYALGEYDEPPRPVAVPE
;
A
#
# COMPACT_ATOMS: atom_id res chain seq x y z
N MET A 1 20.95 13.72 -23.35
CA MET A 1 20.63 13.05 -22.08
C MET A 1 19.65 11.94 -22.40
N SER A 2 20.15 10.72 -22.58
CA SER A 2 19.29 9.59 -22.90
C SER A 2 18.59 9.15 -21.63
N ALA A 3 17.26 9.25 -21.61
CA ALA A 3 16.44 8.61 -20.60
C ALA A 3 16.81 7.12 -20.57
N SER A 4 17.13 6.58 -19.40
CA SER A 4 17.34 5.13 -19.27
C SER A 4 16.03 4.43 -19.65
N GLY A 5 16.07 3.24 -20.26
CA GLY A 5 14.89 2.58 -20.84
C GLY A 5 13.69 2.38 -19.89
N SER A 6 13.89 2.50 -18.57
CA SER A 6 12.82 2.50 -17.56
C SER A 6 11.98 3.79 -17.57
N ASP A 7 12.59 4.96 -17.78
CA ASP A 7 11.88 6.25 -17.80
C ASP A 7 11.00 6.41 -19.04
N ALA A 8 11.31 5.70 -20.13
CA ALA A 8 10.50 5.70 -21.35
C ALA A 8 9.12 5.04 -21.16
N LEU A 9 9.02 4.05 -20.26
CA LEU A 9 7.76 3.35 -19.95
C LEU A 9 7.00 4.00 -18.78
N ALA A 10 7.72 4.65 -17.86
CA ALA A 10 7.16 5.35 -16.71
C ALA A 10 7.76 6.77 -16.60
N PRO A 11 7.33 7.72 -17.44
CA PRO A 11 7.93 9.06 -17.53
C PRO A 11 7.79 9.92 -16.25
N ARG A 12 7.07 9.42 -15.25
CA ARG A 12 6.90 10.04 -13.91
C ARG A 12 7.05 8.97 -12.84
N SER A 13 8.18 8.26 -12.86
CA SER A 13 8.50 7.25 -11.85
C SER A 13 8.68 7.91 -10.47
N CYS A 14 8.19 7.23 -9.43
CA CYS A 14 8.46 7.63 -8.05
C CYS A 14 9.92 7.26 -7.72
N ARG A 15 10.62 8.09 -6.94
CA ARG A 15 12.02 7.78 -6.59
C ARG A 15 12.03 6.57 -5.65
N ALA A 16 12.99 5.66 -5.84
CA ALA A 16 13.12 4.47 -5.00
C ALA A 16 13.13 4.76 -3.48
N PRO A 17 13.83 5.81 -2.97
CA PRO A 17 13.78 6.15 -1.55
C PRO A 17 12.38 6.56 -1.05
N ASP A 18 11.58 7.23 -1.89
CA ASP A 18 10.23 7.67 -1.53
C ASP A 18 9.31 6.44 -1.42
N VAL A 19 9.43 5.50 -2.35
CA VAL A 19 8.70 4.22 -2.31
C VAL A 19 9.10 3.40 -1.08
N ALA A 20 10.40 3.30 -0.78
CA ALA A 20 10.91 2.60 0.40
C ALA A 20 10.39 3.22 1.71
N ALA A 21 10.33 4.55 1.80
CA ALA A 21 9.75 5.23 2.95
C ALA A 21 8.25 4.91 3.12
N LEU A 22 7.49 4.90 2.02
CA LEU A 22 6.07 4.54 2.05
C LEU A 22 5.82 3.08 2.46
N ILE A 23 6.65 2.15 2.00
CA ILE A 23 6.62 0.73 2.43
C ILE A 23 6.77 0.63 3.96
N GLY A 24 7.75 1.35 4.53
CA GLY A 24 7.96 1.38 5.98
C GLY A 24 6.78 1.98 6.75
N LEU A 25 6.24 3.10 6.26
CA LEU A 25 5.08 3.75 6.90
C LEU A 25 3.82 2.87 6.85
N LEU A 26 3.58 2.17 5.74
CA LEU A 26 2.46 1.24 5.63
C LEU A 26 2.61 0.05 6.57
N ALA A 27 3.82 -0.50 6.72
CA ALA A 27 4.09 -1.58 7.65
C ALA A 27 3.84 -1.16 9.11
N LEU A 28 4.21 0.06 9.49
CA LEU A 28 3.90 0.61 10.82
C LEU A 28 2.39 0.77 11.01
N LEU A 29 1.70 1.35 10.03
CA LEU A 29 0.25 1.54 10.10
C LEU A 29 -0.52 0.21 10.20
N GLU A 30 -0.11 -0.81 9.45
CA GLU A 30 -0.68 -2.15 9.52
C GLU A 30 -0.52 -2.75 10.92
N GLY A 31 0.68 -2.62 11.53
CA GLY A 31 0.95 -3.06 12.90
C GLY A 31 0.08 -2.34 13.93
N GLU A 32 -0.07 -1.01 13.83
CA GLU A 32 -0.93 -0.23 14.72
C GLU A 32 -2.41 -0.58 14.55
N LEU A 33 -2.87 -0.90 13.34
CA LEU A 33 -4.23 -1.39 13.11
C LEU A 33 -4.43 -2.77 13.76
N MET A 34 -3.48 -3.69 13.57
CA MET A 34 -3.53 -5.02 14.21
C MET A 34 -3.54 -4.94 15.74
N ALA A 35 -2.84 -3.97 16.32
CA ALA A 35 -2.78 -3.76 17.76
C ALA A 35 -3.97 -2.97 18.33
N GLY A 36 -4.88 -2.47 17.49
CA GLY A 36 -5.96 -1.56 17.92
C GLY A 36 -5.44 -0.19 18.37
N GLY A 37 -4.22 0.19 17.99
CA GLY A 37 -3.56 1.46 18.35
C GLY A 37 -4.04 2.65 17.53
N VAL A 38 -4.69 2.42 16.38
CA VAL A 38 -5.26 3.48 15.53
C VAL A 38 -6.63 3.90 16.06
N PRO A 39 -6.83 5.19 16.42
CA PRO A 39 -8.14 5.67 16.85
C PRO A 39 -9.21 5.49 15.75
N GLU A 40 -10.42 5.12 16.15
CA GLU A 40 -11.56 4.85 15.25
C GLU A 40 -11.80 5.96 14.21
N HIS A 41 -11.72 7.23 14.62
CA HIS A 41 -11.91 8.36 13.71
C HIS A 41 -10.82 8.44 12.61
N LEU A 42 -9.59 8.01 12.93
CA LEU A 42 -8.48 7.98 11.97
C LEU A 42 -8.61 6.76 11.06
N SER A 43 -8.95 5.59 11.61
CA SER A 43 -9.25 4.37 10.84
C SER A 43 -10.33 4.63 9.79
N ARG A 44 -11.41 5.32 10.17
CA ARG A 44 -12.47 5.75 9.24
C ARG A 44 -11.96 6.66 8.12
N ARG A 45 -11.11 7.65 8.44
CA ARG A 45 -10.54 8.54 7.43
C ARG A 45 -9.63 7.82 6.45
N ILE A 46 -8.88 6.83 6.92
CA ILE A 46 -8.04 5.97 6.07
C ILE A 46 -8.94 5.13 5.16
N ARG A 47 -9.97 4.49 5.71
CA ARG A 47 -10.99 3.75 4.94
C ARG A 47 -11.58 4.62 3.84
N ASP A 48 -12.11 5.79 4.18
CA ASP A 48 -12.72 6.70 3.20
C ASP A 48 -11.74 7.10 2.09
N ARG A 49 -10.44 7.22 2.42
CA ARG A 49 -9.40 7.56 1.44
C ARG A 49 -9.14 6.40 0.48
N LEU A 50 -9.02 5.18 0.99
CA LEU A 50 -8.79 3.98 0.18
C LEU A 50 -10.02 3.63 -0.68
N GLU A 51 -11.24 3.79 -0.14
CA GLU A 51 -12.48 3.63 -0.89
C GLU A 51 -12.56 4.61 -2.08
N ARG A 52 -12.24 5.89 -1.84
CA ARG A 52 -12.26 6.93 -2.89
C ARG A 52 -11.33 6.65 -4.07
N VAL A 53 -10.27 5.88 -3.88
CA VAL A 53 -9.33 5.50 -4.95
C VAL A 53 -9.51 4.05 -5.40
N GLY A 54 -10.58 3.38 -4.97
CA GLY A 54 -10.92 2.02 -5.37
C GLY A 54 -9.99 0.93 -4.81
N LEU A 55 -9.26 1.23 -3.73
CA LEU A 55 -8.38 0.27 -3.07
C LEU A 55 -9.07 -0.54 -1.97
N LEU A 56 -10.27 -0.12 -1.57
CA LEU A 56 -11.11 -0.78 -0.57
C LEU A 56 -12.56 -0.72 -1.05
N GLY A 57 -13.30 -1.83 -0.88
CA GLY A 57 -14.72 -1.88 -1.20
C GLY A 57 -15.55 -1.04 -0.22
N ALA A 58 -16.67 -0.50 -0.69
CA ALA A 58 -17.62 0.19 0.17
C ALA A 58 -18.09 -0.73 1.31
N ALA A 59 -18.15 -0.19 2.53
CA ALA A 59 -18.55 -0.93 3.72
C ALA A 59 -17.63 -2.12 4.08
N GLY A 60 -16.34 -2.05 3.71
CA GLY A 60 -15.35 -3.03 4.15
C GLY A 60 -15.28 -3.14 5.68
N THR A 61 -14.86 -4.30 6.16
CA THR A 61 -14.56 -4.55 7.57
C THR A 61 -13.19 -3.96 7.95
N GLU A 62 -12.81 -4.03 9.23
CA GLU A 62 -11.46 -3.70 9.68
C GLU A 62 -10.41 -4.64 9.09
N ARG A 63 -10.74 -5.92 8.96
CA ARG A 63 -9.92 -6.91 8.27
C ARG A 63 -9.70 -6.53 6.81
N ASP A 64 -10.73 -6.05 6.11
CA ASP A 64 -10.59 -5.58 4.73
C ASP A 64 -9.69 -4.36 4.62
N LEU A 65 -9.76 -3.44 5.61
CA LEU A 65 -8.85 -2.30 5.67
C LEU A 65 -7.38 -2.77 5.84
N ARG A 66 -7.12 -3.72 6.75
CA ARG A 66 -5.79 -4.31 6.92
C ARG A 66 -5.32 -5.00 5.64
N GLN A 67 -6.18 -5.78 5.00
CA GLN A 67 -5.89 -6.45 3.72
C GLN A 67 -5.51 -5.44 2.64
N SER A 68 -6.28 -4.36 2.45
CA SER A 68 -6.01 -3.33 1.45
C SER A 68 -4.67 -2.61 1.69
N ILE A 69 -4.28 -2.41 2.94
CA ILE A 69 -2.98 -1.82 3.30
C ILE A 69 -1.85 -2.78 2.99
N SER A 70 -1.99 -4.06 3.35
CA SER A 70 -1.03 -5.12 3.04
C SER A 70 -0.82 -5.26 1.53
N ASP A 71 -1.90 -5.32 0.76
CA ASP A 71 -1.87 -5.41 -0.71
C ASP A 71 -1.22 -4.17 -1.35
N LEU A 72 -1.46 -2.98 -0.80
CA LEU A 72 -0.78 -1.76 -1.25
C LEU A 72 0.72 -1.84 -0.96
N ASN A 73 1.11 -2.29 0.23
CA ASN A 73 2.51 -2.46 0.61
C ASN A 73 3.24 -3.41 -0.35
N HIS A 74 2.67 -4.58 -0.61
CA HIS A 74 3.23 -5.55 -1.55
C HIS A 74 3.34 -4.99 -2.99
N ARG A 75 2.35 -4.22 -3.46
CA ARG A 75 2.44 -3.56 -4.79
C ARG A 75 3.55 -2.50 -4.84
N LEU A 76 3.80 -1.78 -3.75
CA LEU A 76 4.92 -0.83 -3.69
C LEU A 76 6.27 -1.55 -3.66
N ARG A 77 6.39 -2.70 -2.98
CA ARG A 77 7.59 -3.55 -3.03
C ARG A 77 7.87 -4.07 -4.43
N TYR A 78 6.84 -4.48 -5.17
CA TYR A 78 6.97 -4.80 -6.59
C TYR A 78 7.45 -3.60 -7.41
N ALA A 79 6.86 -2.42 -7.21
CA ALA A 79 7.28 -1.20 -7.90
C ALA A 79 8.73 -0.77 -7.56
N LEU A 80 9.22 -1.13 -6.37
CA LEU A 80 10.61 -0.93 -5.95
C LEU A 80 11.57 -1.97 -6.55
N GLY A 81 11.06 -3.07 -7.11
CA GLY A 81 11.84 -4.16 -7.70
C GLY A 81 12.21 -5.27 -6.71
N GLU A 82 11.52 -5.40 -5.57
CA GLU A 82 11.74 -6.51 -4.62
C GLU A 82 11.16 -7.84 -5.12
N TYR A 83 10.23 -7.81 -6.08
CA TYR A 83 9.62 -8.99 -6.69
C TYR A 83 9.79 -8.97 -8.20
N ASP A 84 10.09 -10.12 -8.79
CA ASP A 84 10.19 -10.29 -10.25
C ASP A 84 8.81 -10.28 -10.94
N GLU A 85 7.76 -10.68 -10.22
CA GLU A 85 6.39 -10.77 -10.70
C GLU A 85 5.42 -9.98 -9.80
N PRO A 86 4.28 -9.50 -10.33
CA PRO A 86 3.25 -8.85 -9.52
C PRO A 86 2.77 -9.77 -8.39
N PRO A 87 2.72 -9.28 -7.13
CA PRO A 87 2.35 -10.10 -5.99
C PRO A 87 0.88 -10.47 -6.07
N ARG A 88 0.57 -11.71 -5.67
CA ARG A 88 -0.81 -12.13 -5.39
C ARG A 88 -1.16 -11.70 -3.96
N PRO A 89 -2.39 -11.20 -3.70
CA PRO A 89 -2.84 -10.91 -2.35
C PRO A 89 -2.63 -12.12 -1.42
N VAL A 90 -2.02 -11.87 -0.26
CA VAL A 90 -1.87 -12.86 0.80
C VAL A 90 -2.83 -12.48 1.92
N ALA A 91 -3.68 -13.41 2.33
CA ALA A 91 -4.68 -13.14 3.35
C ALA A 91 -4.02 -12.72 4.68
N VAL A 92 -4.44 -11.57 5.21
CA VAL A 92 -4.09 -11.16 6.58
C VAL A 92 -4.81 -12.04 7.60
N PRO A 93 -4.24 -12.28 8.79
CA PRO A 93 -4.91 -12.99 9.87
C PRO A 93 -6.24 -12.32 10.26
N GLU A 94 -7.19 -13.12 10.75
CA GLU A 94 -8.45 -12.63 11.34
C GLU A 94 -8.20 -11.63 12.48
#